data_AF-A0A7Y9Z6X2-F1
#
_entry.id   AF-A0A7Y9Z6X2-F1
#
_cell.length_a   1.000
_cell.length_b   1.000
_cell.length_c   1.000
_cell.angle_alpha   90.00
_cell.angle_beta   90.00
_cell.angle_gamma   90.00
#
_symmetry.space_group_name_H-M   'P 1'
#
loop_
_entity.id
_entity.type
_entity.pdbx_description
1 polymer ?
#
loop_
_entity_poly.entity_id
_entity_poly.type
_entity_poly.pdbx_seq_one_letter_code
_entity_poly.pdbx_strand_id
1 'polypeptide(L)'
;MSDLVIRSDALHSQARRVRSIAADLAAAHSQADAAAAAVGHQDLARTVRDFGSQWDIHRQRFIDDVTTLADVFDAINNTMADLEGNMASHMRGAARQATAAMPSPAASGGQGR
;
A
#
# COMPACT_ATOMS: atom_id res chain seq x y z
N MET A 1 -9.16 14.95 -11.65
CA MET A 1 -7.98 14.21 -11.13
C MET A 1 -7.96 14.09 -9.62
N SER A 2 -8.57 15.01 -8.85
CA SER A 2 -8.54 14.99 -7.37
C SER A 2 -9.13 13.71 -6.75
N ASP A 3 -10.19 13.15 -7.32
CA ASP A 3 -10.84 11.94 -6.81
C ASP A 3 -9.99 10.65 -6.93
N LEU A 4 -9.12 10.55 -7.95
CA LEU A 4 -8.25 9.39 -8.14
C LEU A 4 -7.06 9.42 -7.16
N VAL A 5 -6.48 10.61 -6.96
CA VAL A 5 -5.37 10.86 -6.02
C VAL A 5 -5.82 10.61 -4.58
N ILE A 6 -6.98 11.16 -4.18
CA ILE A 6 -7.55 10.97 -2.83
C ILE A 6 -7.80 9.47 -2.55
N ARG A 7 -8.21 8.70 -3.55
CA ARG A 7 -8.42 7.25 -3.39
C ARG A 7 -7.12 6.44 -3.31
N SER A 8 -6.04 6.87 -3.98
CA SER A 8 -4.72 6.24 -3.84
C SER A 8 -4.10 6.48 -2.46
N ASP A 9 -4.25 7.68 -1.89
CA ASP A 9 -3.82 7.97 -0.52
C ASP A 9 -4.54 7.09 0.51
N ALA A 10 -5.85 6.87 0.31
CA ALA A 10 -6.64 5.99 1.17
C ALA A 10 -6.18 4.53 1.09
N LEU A 11 -5.84 4.04 -0.11
CA LEU A 11 -5.36 2.68 -0.33
C LEU A 11 -3.98 2.47 0.28
N HIS A 12 -3.08 3.44 0.12
CA HIS A 12 -1.75 3.40 0.73
C HIS A 12 -1.84 3.46 2.26
N SER A 13 -2.76 4.25 2.80
CA SER A 13 -3.03 4.28 4.25
C SER A 13 -3.61 2.97 4.78
N GLN A 14 -4.42 2.25 4.00
CA GLN A 14 -4.92 0.90 4.32
C GLN A 14 -3.77 -0.11 4.33
N ALA A 15 -2.93 -0.13 3.30
CA ALA A 15 -1.76 -1.01 3.22
C ALA A 15 -0.82 -0.84 4.42
N ARG A 16 -0.55 0.41 4.84
CA ARG A 16 0.25 0.68 6.05
C ARG A 16 -0.38 0.16 7.34
N ARG A 17 -1.71 0.30 7.50
CA ARG A 17 -2.43 -0.23 8.68
C ARG A 17 -2.33 -1.76 8.74
N VAL A 18 -2.56 -2.41 7.61
CA VAL A 18 -2.45 -3.86 7.43
C VAL A 18 -1.05 -4.35 7.79
N ARG A 19 0.01 -3.67 7.32
CA ARG A 19 1.40 -3.98 7.69
C ARG A 19 1.72 -3.75 9.16
N SER A 20 1.17 -2.70 9.76
CA SER A 20 1.33 -2.46 11.20
C SER A 20 0.74 -3.61 12.02
N ILE A 21 -0.47 -4.05 11.66
CA ILE A 21 -1.12 -5.19 12.31
C ILE A 21 -0.25 -6.46 12.15
N ALA A 22 0.26 -6.72 10.94
CA ALA A 22 1.14 -7.86 10.69
C ALA A 22 2.42 -7.79 11.54
N ALA A 23 3.03 -6.60 11.69
CA ALA A 23 4.22 -6.41 12.52
C ALA A 23 3.95 -6.63 14.02
N ASP A 24 2.82 -6.13 14.52
CA ASP A 24 2.42 -6.32 15.92
C ASP A 24 2.16 -7.80 16.22
N LEU A 25 1.49 -8.50 15.31
CA LEU A 25 1.30 -9.95 15.38
C LEU A 25 2.63 -10.70 15.27
N ALA A 26 3.57 -10.25 14.45
CA ALA A 26 4.89 -10.86 14.31
C ALA A 26 5.69 -10.75 15.62
N ALA A 27 5.60 -9.60 16.29
CA ALA A 27 6.28 -9.32 17.55
C ALA A 27 5.63 -10.01 18.77
N ALA A 28 4.37 -10.42 18.67
CA ALA A 28 3.68 -11.15 19.73
C ALA A 28 4.35 -12.52 19.97
N HIS A 29 5.13 -12.61 21.05
CA HIS A 29 5.82 -13.83 21.45
C HIS A 29 4.85 -14.83 22.09
N SER A 30 4.94 -16.11 21.73
CA SER A 30 4.19 -17.18 22.37
C SER A 30 4.73 -17.41 23.78
N GLN A 31 3.87 -17.27 24.79
CA GLN A 31 4.19 -17.59 26.19
C GLN A 31 3.66 -18.97 26.59
N ALA A 32 3.33 -19.82 25.61
CA ALA A 32 2.65 -21.09 25.85
C ALA A 32 3.46 -22.05 26.73
N ASP A 33 4.78 -22.11 26.56
CA ASP A 33 5.64 -22.95 27.41
C ASP A 33 5.67 -22.48 28.87
N ALA A 34 5.76 -21.17 29.09
CA ALA A 34 5.72 -20.57 30.42
C ALA A 34 4.35 -20.77 31.08
N ALA A 35 3.27 -20.57 30.32
CA ALA A 35 1.91 -20.82 30.78
C ALA A 35 1.70 -22.31 31.11
N ALA A 36 2.20 -23.23 30.27
CA ALA A 36 2.10 -24.67 30.48
C ALA A 36 2.84 -25.12 31.75
N ALA A 37 4.01 -24.53 32.03
CA ALA A 37 4.77 -24.81 33.25
C ALA A 37 4.03 -24.36 34.52
N ALA A 38 3.23 -23.28 34.43
CA ALA A 38 2.51 -22.72 35.57
C ALA A 38 1.26 -23.53 35.97
N VAL A 39 0.72 -24.38 35.09
CA VAL A 39 -0.58 -25.02 35.32
C VAL A 39 -0.53 -26.19 36.32
N GLY A 40 0.64 -26.79 36.53
CA GLY A 40 0.85 -27.88 37.50
C GLY A 40 0.18 -29.23 37.14
N HIS A 41 -0.66 -29.28 36.11
CA HIS A 41 -1.33 -30.51 35.63
C HIS A 41 -0.80 -30.92 34.25
N GLN A 42 -0.33 -32.17 34.10
CA GLN A 42 0.35 -32.60 32.88
C GLN A 42 -0.51 -32.53 31.61
N ASP A 43 -1.76 -32.97 31.67
CA ASP A 43 -2.62 -32.95 30.47
C ASP A 43 -2.97 -31.53 30.04
N LEU A 44 -3.25 -30.63 30.99
CA LEU A 44 -3.53 -29.24 30.69
C LEU A 44 -2.26 -28.52 30.18
N ALA A 45 -1.09 -28.83 30.72
CA ALA A 45 0.19 -28.35 30.21
C ALA A 45 0.49 -28.85 28.79
N ARG A 46 0.01 -30.05 28.40
CA ARG A 46 0.07 -30.53 27.02
C ARG A 46 -0.83 -29.70 26.12
N THR A 47 -2.09 -29.53 26.50
CA THR A 47 -3.07 -28.74 25.74
C THR A 47 -2.62 -27.29 25.54
N VAL A 48 -2.03 -26.65 26.55
CA VAL A 48 -1.52 -25.28 26.42
C VAL A 48 -0.34 -25.20 25.43
N ARG A 49 0.56 -26.19 25.42
CA ARG A 49 1.64 -26.27 24.44
C ARG A 49 1.13 -26.52 23.02
N ASP A 50 0.18 -27.42 22.87
CA ASP A 50 -0.45 -27.72 21.58
C ASP A 50 -1.17 -26.49 21.02
N PHE A 51 -1.89 -25.76 21.88
CA PHE A 51 -2.50 -24.48 21.54
C PHE A 51 -1.43 -23.46 21.11
N GLY A 52 -0.35 -23.32 21.88
CA GLY A 52 0.74 -22.40 21.55
C GLY A 52 1.37 -22.66 20.19
N SER A 53 1.62 -23.93 19.88
CA SER A 53 2.17 -24.37 18.60
C SER A 53 1.21 -24.10 17.44
N GLN A 54 -0.07 -24.48 17.58
CA GLN A 54 -1.08 -24.21 16.55
C GLN A 54 -1.31 -22.71 16.36
N TRP A 55 -1.37 -21.95 17.45
CA TRP A 55 -1.47 -20.50 17.41
C TRP A 55 -0.32 -19.90 16.62
N ASP A 56 0.91 -20.37 16.83
CA ASP A 56 2.07 -19.84 16.11
C ASP A 56 1.98 -20.10 14.60
N ILE A 57 1.57 -21.30 14.20
CA ILE A 57 1.31 -21.65 12.79
C ILE A 57 0.21 -20.76 12.19
N HIS A 58 -0.92 -20.62 12.88
CA HIS A 58 -2.05 -19.82 12.41
C HIS A 58 -1.71 -18.32 12.35
N ARG A 59 -0.98 -17.82 13.33
CA ARG A 59 -0.47 -16.44 13.40
C ARG A 59 0.45 -16.16 12.23
N GLN A 60 1.41 -17.05 11.95
CA GLN A 60 2.31 -16.89 10.80
C GLN A 60 1.54 -16.86 9.48
N ARG A 61 0.62 -17.80 9.28
CA ARG A 61 -0.22 -17.82 8.07
C ARG A 61 -1.06 -16.54 7.91
N PHE A 62 -1.62 -16.04 9.00
CA PHE A 62 -2.37 -14.78 8.99
C PHE A 62 -1.49 -13.58 8.62
N ILE A 63 -0.26 -13.53 9.14
CA ILE A 63 0.74 -12.51 8.79
C ILE A 63 1.04 -12.56 7.28
N ASP A 64 1.23 -13.76 6.73
CA ASP A 64 1.52 -13.96 5.30
C ASP A 64 0.34 -13.50 4.42
N ASP A 65 -0.89 -13.86 4.79
CA ASP A 65 -2.12 -13.47 4.07
C ASP A 65 -2.33 -11.94 4.09
N VAL A 66 -2.13 -11.31 5.25
CA VAL A 66 -2.26 -9.85 5.45
C VAL A 66 -1.14 -9.10 4.72
N THR A 67 0.07 -9.64 4.68
CA THR A 67 1.19 -9.07 3.90
C THR A 67 0.90 -9.12 2.41
N THR A 68 0.39 -10.25 1.92
CA THR A 68 -0.03 -10.41 0.53
C THR A 68 -1.09 -9.38 0.13
N LEU A 69 -2.05 -9.11 1.01
CA LEU A 69 -3.07 -8.08 0.78
C LEU A 69 -2.47 -6.68 0.67
N ALA A 70 -1.49 -6.34 1.53
CA ALA A 70 -0.79 -5.06 1.45
C ALA A 70 -0.01 -4.90 0.13
N ASP A 71 0.61 -5.97 -0.34
CA ASP A 71 1.37 -5.97 -1.60
C ASP A 71 0.46 -5.79 -2.82
N VAL A 72 -0.73 -6.38 -2.80
CA VAL A 72 -1.77 -6.13 -3.82
C VAL A 72 -2.18 -4.66 -3.83
N PHE A 73 -2.39 -4.05 -2.65
CA PHE A 73 -2.72 -2.63 -2.57
C PHE A 73 -1.61 -1.72 -3.12
N ASP A 74 -0.34 -2.05 -2.86
CA ASP A 74 0.78 -1.31 -3.44
C ASP A 74 0.88 -1.51 -4.95
N ALA A 75 0.66 -2.72 -5.46
CA ALA A 75 0.63 -2.98 -6.89
C ALA A 75 -0.45 -2.16 -7.62
N ILE A 76 -1.64 -2.05 -7.02
CA ILE A 76 -2.72 -1.19 -7.52
C ILE A 76 -2.28 0.28 -7.52
N ASN A 77 -1.72 0.77 -6.41
CA ASN A 77 -1.24 2.16 -6.31
C ASN A 77 -0.17 2.48 -7.38
N ASN A 78 0.80 1.60 -7.57
CA ASN A 78 1.85 1.76 -8.57
C ASN A 78 1.28 1.83 -9.99
N THR A 79 0.36 0.91 -10.31
CA THR A 79 -0.33 0.90 -11.62
C THR A 79 -1.09 2.21 -11.86
N MET A 80 -1.75 2.73 -10.83
CA MET A 80 -2.50 4.00 -10.94
C MET A 80 -1.57 5.21 -11.10
N ALA A 81 -0.44 5.23 -10.39
CA ALA A 81 0.57 6.28 -10.52
C ALA A 81 1.19 6.28 -11.94
N ASP A 82 1.46 5.11 -12.50
CA ASP A 82 1.96 4.96 -13.86
C ASP A 82 0.95 5.46 -14.90
N LEU A 83 -0.33 5.11 -14.74
CA LEU A 83 -1.41 5.58 -15.62
C LEU A 83 -1.53 7.12 -15.59
N GLU A 84 -1.48 7.72 -14.40
CA GLU A 84 -1.53 9.17 -14.22
C GLU A 84 -0.30 9.85 -14.85
N GLY A 85 0.90 9.31 -14.63
CA GLY A 85 2.15 9.82 -15.21
C GLY A 85 2.14 9.81 -16.74
N ASN A 86 1.64 8.72 -17.33
CA ASN A 86 1.48 8.59 -18.78
C ASN A 86 0.46 9.60 -19.34
N MET A 87 -0.70 9.72 -18.68
CA MET A 87 -1.75 10.64 -19.10
C MET A 87 -1.31 12.10 -19.01
N ALA A 88 -0.68 12.49 -17.91
CA ALA A 88 -0.14 13.83 -17.73
C ALA A 88 0.96 14.15 -18.76
N SER A 89 1.78 13.16 -19.13
CA SER A 89 2.79 13.32 -20.17
C SER A 89 2.17 13.52 -21.55
N HIS A 90 1.13 12.75 -21.89
CA HIS A 90 0.38 12.93 -23.14
C HIS A 90 -0.29 14.31 -23.20
N MET A 91 -0.93 14.75 -22.11
CA MET A 91 -1.55 16.08 -22.04
C MET A 91 -0.52 17.21 -22.18
N ARG A 92 0.64 17.11 -21.50
CA ARG A 92 1.74 18.09 -21.66
C ARG A 92 2.31 18.09 -23.08
N GLY A 93 2.36 16.94 -23.75
CA GLY A 93 2.76 16.82 -25.14
C GLY A 93 1.77 17.52 -26.07
N ALA A 94 0.48 17.25 -25.92
CA ALA A 94 -0.59 17.87 -26.68
C ALA A 94 -0.66 19.39 -26.45
N ALA A 95 -0.52 19.86 -25.21
CA ALA A 95 -0.48 21.28 -24.89
C ALA A 95 0.69 22.00 -25.59
N ARG A 96 1.89 21.41 -25.58
CA ARG A 96 3.07 21.95 -26.29
C ARG A 96 2.87 22.02 -27.79
N GLN A 97 2.25 21.00 -28.39
CA GLN A 97 1.92 21.00 -29.82
C GLN A 97 0.90 22.10 -30.16
N ALA A 98 -0.12 22.29 -29.30
CA ALA A 98 -1.09 23.36 -29.47
C ALA A 98 -0.44 24.75 -29.36
N THR A 99 0.48 24.96 -28.43
CA THR A 99 1.22 26.23 -28.31
C THR A 99 2.13 26.49 -29.52
N ALA A 100 2.78 25.45 -30.07
CA ALA A 100 3.62 25.56 -31.25
C ALA A 100 2.83 25.83 -32.55
N ALA A 101 1.56 25.40 -32.60
CA ALA A 101 0.68 25.62 -33.74
C ALA A 101 -0.03 27.00 -33.73
N MET A 102 0.08 27.78 -32.64
CA MET A 102 -0.47 29.14 -32.59
C MET A 102 0.47 30.11 -33.34
N PRO A 103 0.01 30.80 -34.41
CA PRO A 103 0.83 31.77 -35.10
C PRO A 103 1.14 32.96 -34.18
N SER A 104 2.42 33.34 -34.12
CA SER A 104 2.88 34.52 -33.41
C SER A 104 2.12 35.76 -33.92
N PRO A 105 1.55 36.62 -33.05
CA PRO A 105 0.96 37.86 -33.50
C PRO A 105 2.08 38.68 -34.13
N ALA A 106 2.04 38.79 -35.46
CA ALA A 106 2.98 39.59 -36.22
C ALA A 106 3.06 40.97 -35.58
N ALA A 107 4.28 41.33 -35.16
CA ALA A 107 4.57 42.67 -34.70
C ALA A 107 4.06 43.66 -35.75
N SER A 108 2.99 44.38 -35.42
CA SER A 108 2.51 45.52 -36.19
C SER A 108 3.52 46.66 -35.96
N GLY A 109 4.69 46.52 -36.58
CA GLY A 109 5.73 47.52 -36.67
C GLY A 109 5.26 48.60 -37.65
N GLY A 110 5.23 49.83 -37.16
CA GLY A 110 4.65 50.97 -37.84
C GLY A 110 5.24 51.27 -39.21
N GLN A 111 4.36 51.71 -40.11
CA GLN A 111 4.73 52.62 -41.18
C GLN A 111 3.50 53.43 -41.58
N GLY A 112 3.25 54.52 -40.85
CA GLY A 112 2.37 55.61 -41.27
C GLY A 112 3.25 56.83 -41.53
N ARG A 113 3.46 57.14 -42.81
CA ARG A 113 4.02 58.41 -43.29
C ARG A 113 2.90 59.43 -43.41
#